data_AF-A0A9W6WZ46-F1
#
_entry.id   AF-A0A9W6WZ46-F1
#
_cell.length_a   1.000
_cell.length_b   1.000
_cell.length_c   1.000
_cell.angle_alpha   90.00
_cell.angle_beta   90.00
_cell.angle_gamma   90.00
#
_symmetry.space_group_name_H-M   'P 1'
#
loop_
_entity.id
_entity.type
_entity.pdbx_description
1 polymer ?
#
loop_
_entity_poly.entity_id
_entity_poly.type
_entity_poly.pdbx_seq_one_letter_code
_entity_poly.pdbx_strand_id
1 'polypeptide(L)'
;MSAKGETLGQAKQRHKLELRVHADAFSPLSLVVQTLQTDVKAFQKKAKKDRLSKKETEEQVAAMENAVKQRHEEELKAFDTDEQGAAEEPSAAAGIQAEPAVPSKQARAQAKAQRKREVKKQQERERLERIEEAKKHTVSERQIEADMILAQLARHGLKIKDIPSDGHCMYHAVADQMKQKNLSVADEVAGFQYLRKLTSEYMLAHADDFLPFMALDETAASPEAAFATYCDRVANTADWGGQIELRALACALRTPIEVFSAEGDVLLMGGEFVDEDGDSATKLQLTYHLHYYTLGEHFNSVTPI
;
A
#
# COMPACT_ATOMS: atom_id res chain seq x y z
N MET A 1 12.76 35.35 -5.61
CA MET A 1 13.40 35.93 -4.40
C MET A 1 13.81 34.79 -3.50
N SER A 2 15.11 34.68 -3.21
CA SER A 2 15.71 33.56 -2.47
C SER A 2 15.31 33.59 -1.00
N ALA A 3 14.63 32.55 -0.51
CA ALA A 3 14.16 32.48 0.87
C ALA A 3 15.23 31.88 1.78
N LYS A 4 15.50 32.63 2.85
CA LYS A 4 16.49 32.43 3.92
C LYS A 4 16.46 31.03 4.55
N GLY A 5 17.66 30.59 4.94
CA GLY A 5 18.01 29.42 5.76
C GLY A 5 16.87 28.77 6.53
N GLU A 6 16.29 27.75 5.92
CA GLU A 6 15.30 26.85 6.54
C GLU A 6 16.07 25.81 7.38
N THR A 7 15.66 25.62 8.63
CA THR A 7 16.28 24.60 9.49
C THR A 7 15.87 23.19 9.04
N LEU A 8 16.69 22.17 9.30
CA LEU A 8 16.38 20.77 8.93
C LEU A 8 15.02 20.30 9.48
N GLY A 9 14.63 20.78 10.67
CA GLY A 9 13.31 20.51 11.26
C GLY A 9 12.16 21.15 10.47
N GLN A 10 12.33 22.39 10.02
CA GLN A 10 11.34 23.10 9.20
C GLN A 10 11.22 22.47 7.80
N ALA A 11 12.34 22.07 7.19
CA ALA A 11 12.34 21.37 5.90
C ALA A 11 11.64 20.01 6.00
N LYS A 12 11.89 19.22 7.06
CA LYS A 12 11.18 17.96 7.32
C LYS A 12 9.69 18.16 7.56
N GLN A 13 9.32 19.23 8.26
CA GLN A 13 7.92 19.53 8.54
C GLN A 13 7.18 20.04 7.29
N ARG A 14 7.84 20.83 6.43
CA ARG A 14 7.31 21.22 5.12
C ARG A 14 7.15 20.01 4.21
N HIS A 15 8.16 19.15 4.11
CA HIS A 15 8.09 17.92 3.33
C HIS A 15 6.97 16.99 3.84
N LYS A 16 6.79 16.86 5.16
CA LYS A 16 5.69 16.10 5.76
C LYS A 16 4.31 16.69 5.41
N LEU A 17 4.20 18.02 5.33
CA LEU A 17 2.97 18.71 4.93
C LEU A 17 2.72 18.55 3.42
N GLU A 18 3.75 18.67 2.58
CA GLU A 18 3.69 18.43 1.13
C GLU A 18 3.26 16.99 0.82
N LEU A 19 3.83 16.00 1.52
CA LEU A 19 3.41 14.60 1.43
C LEU A 19 1.95 14.39 1.83
N ARG A 20 1.47 15.13 2.84
CA ARG A 20 0.07 15.07 3.29
C ARG A 20 -0.88 15.69 2.27
N VAL A 21 -0.50 16.82 1.69
CA VAL A 21 -1.25 17.48 0.60
C VAL A 21 -1.29 16.59 -0.64
N HIS A 22 -0.18 15.93 -1.00
CA HIS A 22 -0.14 14.95 -2.08
C HIS A 22 -1.00 13.72 -1.77
N ALA A 23 -0.98 13.19 -0.54
CA ALA A 23 -1.84 12.07 -0.14
C ALA A 23 -3.33 12.45 -0.16
N ASP A 24 -3.68 13.66 0.27
CA ASP A 24 -5.05 14.17 0.23
C ASP A 24 -5.52 14.51 -1.21
N ALA A 25 -4.61 14.81 -2.13
CA ALA A 25 -4.88 14.96 -3.56
C ALA A 25 -4.97 13.60 -4.30
N PHE A 26 -4.27 12.58 -3.82
CA PHE A 26 -4.28 11.22 -4.37
C PHE A 26 -5.50 10.41 -3.92
N SER A 27 -6.07 10.73 -2.75
CA SER A 27 -7.24 10.04 -2.19
C SER A 27 -8.50 10.10 -3.09
N PRO A 28 -8.87 11.24 -3.71
CA PRO A 28 -9.95 11.29 -4.69
C PRO A 28 -9.67 10.46 -5.95
N LEU A 29 -8.43 10.48 -6.44
CA LEU A 29 -8.03 9.72 -7.64
C LEU A 29 -8.12 8.21 -7.40
N SER A 30 -7.64 7.75 -6.25
CA SER A 30 -7.73 6.35 -5.82
C SER A 30 -9.18 5.88 -5.69
N LEU A 31 -10.08 6.73 -5.16
CA LEU A 31 -11.51 6.43 -5.04
C LEU A 31 -12.20 6.32 -6.41
N VAL A 32 -11.85 7.19 -7.36
CA VAL A 32 -12.38 7.15 -8.73
C VAL A 32 -11.95 5.87 -9.44
N VAL A 33 -10.68 5.45 -9.29
CA VAL A 33 -10.18 4.19 -9.85
C VAL A 33 -10.86 2.97 -9.22
N GLN A 34 -11.05 2.95 -7.90
CA GLN A 34 -11.78 1.88 -7.21
C GLN A 34 -13.25 1.78 -7.64
N THR A 35 -13.91 2.94 -7.82
CA THR A 35 -15.31 2.99 -8.28
C THR A 35 -15.42 2.42 -9.70
N LEU A 36 -14.55 2.84 -10.62
CA LEU A 36 -14.50 2.31 -11.98
C LEU A 36 -14.26 0.79 -12.00
N GLN A 37 -13.32 0.28 -11.21
CA GLN A 37 -13.07 -1.16 -11.11
C GLN A 37 -14.28 -1.94 -10.59
N THR A 38 -15.03 -1.36 -9.66
CA THR A 38 -16.25 -1.97 -9.11
C THR A 38 -17.36 -2.01 -10.16
N ASP A 39 -17.57 -0.91 -10.87
CA ASP A 39 -18.58 -0.79 -11.94
C ASP A 39 -18.27 -1.73 -13.12
N VAL A 40 -16.99 -1.83 -13.52
CA VAL A 40 -16.54 -2.76 -14.57
C VAL A 40 -16.81 -4.21 -14.16
N LYS A 41 -16.50 -4.60 -12.91
CA LYS A 41 -16.78 -5.95 -12.41
C LYS A 41 -18.29 -6.24 -12.34
N ALA A 42 -19.09 -5.28 -11.90
CA ALA A 42 -20.55 -5.40 -11.86
C ALA A 42 -21.14 -5.56 -13.27
N PHE A 43 -20.64 -4.77 -14.23
CA PHE A 43 -21.03 -4.84 -15.62
C PHE A 43 -20.65 -6.18 -16.27
N GLN A 44 -19.42 -6.66 -16.07
CA GLN A 44 -18.98 -7.97 -16.59
C GLN A 44 -19.82 -9.14 -16.04
N LYS A 45 -20.24 -9.09 -14.77
CA LYS A 45 -21.16 -10.08 -14.19
C LYS A 45 -22.54 -10.03 -14.84
N LYS A 46 -23.08 -8.83 -15.07
CA LYS A 46 -24.36 -8.63 -15.75
C LYS A 46 -24.30 -9.09 -17.22
N ALA A 47 -23.23 -8.78 -17.92
CA ALA A 47 -23.05 -9.17 -19.31
C ALA A 47 -22.93 -10.69 -19.52
N LYS A 48 -22.29 -11.40 -18.58
CA LYS A 48 -22.30 -12.87 -18.54
C LYS A 48 -23.70 -13.44 -18.34
N LYS A 49 -24.54 -12.79 -17.50
CA LYS A 49 -25.94 -13.18 -17.26
C LYS A 49 -26.81 -12.94 -18.50
N ASP A 50 -26.58 -11.84 -19.22
CA ASP A 50 -27.36 -11.41 -20.38
C ASP A 50 -26.83 -11.99 -21.72
N ARG A 51 -25.79 -12.85 -21.69
CA ARG A 51 -25.14 -13.48 -22.86
C ARG A 51 -24.70 -12.49 -23.95
N LEU A 52 -24.28 -11.30 -23.55
CA LEU A 52 -23.71 -10.28 -24.44
C LEU A 52 -22.41 -10.79 -25.08
N SER A 53 -22.14 -10.39 -26.32
CA SER A 53 -20.94 -10.82 -27.02
C SER A 53 -19.68 -10.23 -26.37
N LYS A 54 -18.57 -10.97 -26.41
CA LYS A 54 -17.28 -10.53 -25.87
C LYS A 54 -16.87 -9.14 -26.41
N LYS A 55 -17.15 -8.89 -27.69
CA LYS A 55 -16.87 -7.62 -28.35
C LYS A 55 -17.69 -6.46 -27.78
N GLU A 56 -18.98 -6.64 -27.54
CA GLU A 56 -19.85 -5.61 -26.93
C GLU A 56 -19.46 -5.32 -25.48
N THR A 57 -19.00 -6.34 -24.75
CA THR A 57 -18.52 -6.14 -23.37
C THR A 57 -17.22 -5.36 -23.30
N GLU A 58 -16.29 -5.60 -24.23
CA GLU A 58 -15.02 -4.89 -24.31
C GLU A 58 -15.23 -3.43 -24.75
N GLU A 59 -16.14 -3.18 -25.70
CA GLU A 59 -16.49 -1.83 -26.15
C GLU A 59 -17.12 -0.98 -25.02
N GLN A 60 -18.03 -1.55 -24.22
CA GLN A 60 -18.63 -0.80 -23.10
C GLN A 60 -17.66 -0.56 -21.94
N VAL A 61 -16.74 -1.49 -21.67
CA VAL A 61 -15.67 -1.26 -20.68
C VAL A 61 -14.74 -0.14 -21.13
N ALA A 62 -14.31 -0.15 -22.40
CA ALA A 62 -13.49 0.92 -22.96
C ALA A 62 -14.21 2.29 -22.95
N ALA A 63 -15.53 2.30 -23.17
CA ALA A 63 -16.32 3.53 -23.07
C ALA A 63 -16.36 4.09 -21.65
N MET A 64 -16.53 3.23 -20.63
CA MET A 64 -16.50 3.65 -19.22
C MET A 64 -15.13 4.20 -18.81
N GLU A 65 -14.04 3.56 -19.25
CA GLU A 65 -12.67 4.05 -19.00
C GLU A 65 -12.40 5.40 -19.66
N ASN A 66 -12.83 5.57 -20.91
CA ASN A 66 -12.66 6.83 -21.64
C ASN A 66 -13.50 7.97 -21.05
N ALA A 67 -14.70 7.69 -20.53
CA ALA A 67 -15.54 8.69 -19.87
C ALA A 67 -14.87 9.22 -18.59
N VAL A 68 -14.18 8.36 -17.83
CA VAL A 68 -13.42 8.79 -16.64
C VAL A 68 -12.18 9.58 -17.04
N LYS A 69 -11.46 9.18 -18.10
CA LYS A 69 -10.32 9.95 -18.63
C LYS A 69 -10.73 11.35 -19.08
N GLN A 70 -11.84 11.47 -19.82
CA GLN A 70 -12.36 12.77 -20.27
C GLN A 70 -12.71 13.68 -19.11
N ARG A 71 -13.40 13.16 -18.08
CA ARG A 71 -13.72 13.93 -16.88
C ARG A 71 -12.46 14.43 -16.17
N HIS A 72 -11.42 13.59 -16.08
CA HIS A 72 -10.15 13.98 -15.48
C HIS A 72 -9.44 15.08 -16.29
N GLU A 73 -9.43 14.97 -17.63
CA GLU A 73 -8.88 16.03 -18.49
C GLU A 73 -9.66 17.34 -18.37
N GLU A 74 -10.98 17.29 -18.21
CA GLU A 74 -11.82 18.46 -17.97
C GLU A 74 -11.53 19.10 -16.60
N GLU A 75 -11.39 18.29 -15.54
CA GLU A 75 -11.01 18.75 -14.21
C GLU A 75 -9.61 19.40 -14.21
N LEU A 76 -8.64 18.85 -14.94
CA LEU A 76 -7.31 19.44 -15.12
C LEU A 76 -7.36 20.78 -15.86
N LYS A 77 -8.14 20.87 -16.94
CA LYS A 77 -8.32 22.14 -17.69
C LYS A 77 -9.01 23.21 -16.85
N ALA A 78 -9.97 22.83 -16.00
CA ALA A 78 -10.64 23.75 -15.09
C ALA A 78 -9.73 24.26 -13.97
N PHE A 79 -8.72 23.48 -13.58
CA PHE A 79 -7.72 23.89 -12.60
C PHE A 79 -6.73 24.91 -13.17
N ASP A 80 -6.30 24.74 -14.43
CA ASP A 80 -5.39 25.68 -15.12
C ASP A 80 -6.02 27.06 -15.36
N THR A 81 -7.34 27.13 -15.58
CA THR A 81 -8.06 28.41 -15.79
C THR A 81 -8.23 29.22 -14.51
N ASP A 82 -8.30 28.58 -13.34
CA ASP A 82 -8.40 29.26 -12.04
C ASP A 82 -7.07 29.90 -11.58
N GLU A 83 -5.91 29.47 -12.10
CA GLU A 83 -4.62 30.15 -11.88
C GLU A 83 -4.42 31.40 -12.76
N GLN A 84 -5.16 31.54 -13.87
CA GLN A 84 -4.97 32.63 -14.85
C GLN A 84 -6.09 33.70 -14.84
N GLY A 85 -7.17 33.49 -14.08
CA GLY A 85 -8.33 34.40 -14.01
C GLY A 85 -8.21 35.64 -13.09
N ALA A 86 -7.00 36.08 -12.72
CA ALA A 86 -6.81 37.23 -11.82
C ALA A 86 -6.44 38.56 -12.52
N ALA A 87 -6.40 38.62 -13.85
CA ALA A 87 -6.02 39.82 -14.57
C ALA A 87 -6.92 40.10 -15.77
N GLU A 88 -8.05 40.77 -15.54
CA GLU A 88 -8.64 41.72 -16.50
C GLU A 88 -9.79 42.49 -15.82
N GLU A 89 -9.51 43.73 -15.42
CA GLU A 89 -10.56 44.77 -15.36
C GLU A 89 -10.26 45.80 -16.46
N PRO A 90 -11.26 46.20 -17.28
CA PRO A 90 -11.08 47.26 -18.27
C PRO A 90 -11.15 48.63 -17.59
N SER A 91 -10.11 49.42 -17.83
CA SER A 91 -10.00 50.84 -17.48
C SER A 91 -10.80 51.71 -18.45
N ALA A 92 -11.68 52.58 -17.96
CA ALA A 92 -11.85 53.94 -18.49
C ALA A 92 -12.65 54.84 -17.54
N ALA A 93 -12.19 56.08 -17.43
CA ALA A 93 -12.55 57.09 -16.44
C ALA A 93 -13.65 58.07 -16.91
N ALA A 94 -14.36 58.69 -15.97
CA ALA A 94 -14.95 60.03 -16.13
C ALA A 94 -15.35 60.69 -14.78
N GLY A 95 -14.88 61.92 -14.54
CA GLY A 95 -15.73 63.04 -14.05
C GLY A 95 -15.90 63.36 -12.54
N ILE A 96 -15.09 64.33 -12.06
CA ILE A 96 -15.44 65.55 -11.26
C ILE A 96 -16.21 65.45 -9.92
N GLN A 97 -15.52 65.90 -8.85
CA GLN A 97 -15.87 66.66 -7.62
C GLN A 97 -17.07 66.32 -6.70
N ALA A 98 -16.79 66.58 -5.40
CA ALA A 98 -17.64 66.85 -4.23
C ALA A 98 -18.03 65.70 -3.28
N GLU A 99 -17.55 65.83 -2.03
CA GLU A 99 -17.94 65.14 -0.79
C GLU A 99 -19.46 65.26 -0.50
N PRO A 100 -20.12 64.27 0.13
CA PRO A 100 -19.87 64.00 1.56
C PRO A 100 -19.78 62.53 1.97
N ALA A 101 -18.90 62.26 2.93
CA ALA A 101 -18.92 61.17 3.93
C ALA A 101 -19.63 59.85 3.54
N VAL A 102 -18.90 58.99 2.82
CA VAL A 102 -19.22 57.56 2.64
C VAL A 102 -17.96 56.76 2.97
N PRO A 103 -18.05 55.61 3.67
CA PRO A 103 -16.86 54.88 4.10
C PRO A 103 -16.00 54.55 2.88
N SER A 104 -14.70 54.82 2.99
CA SER A 104 -13.79 54.83 1.85
C SER A 104 -13.91 53.56 1.00
N LYS A 105 -13.84 53.69 -0.33
CA LYS A 105 -13.85 52.53 -1.26
C LYS A 105 -12.82 51.46 -0.85
N GLN A 106 -11.72 51.87 -0.21
CA GLN A 106 -10.71 50.98 0.38
C GLN A 106 -11.24 50.15 1.56
N ALA A 107 -11.98 50.74 2.50
CA ALA A 107 -12.59 50.00 3.61
C ALA A 107 -13.62 48.96 3.14
N ARG A 108 -14.41 49.30 2.11
CA ARG A 108 -15.40 48.39 1.50
C ARG A 108 -14.73 47.24 0.71
N ALA A 109 -13.62 47.51 0.04
CA ALA A 109 -12.82 46.50 -0.65
C ALA A 109 -12.10 45.56 0.33
N GLN A 110 -11.55 46.09 1.44
CA GLN A 110 -10.93 45.32 2.51
C GLN A 110 -11.94 44.40 3.21
N ALA A 111 -13.14 44.89 3.51
CA ALA A 111 -14.22 44.07 4.08
C ALA A 111 -14.67 42.95 3.13
N LYS A 112 -14.76 43.21 1.81
CA LYS A 112 -15.11 42.20 0.80
C LYS A 112 -14.02 41.13 0.66
N ALA A 113 -12.75 41.52 0.76
CA ALA A 113 -11.61 40.60 0.73
C ALA A 113 -11.52 39.73 2.01
N GLN A 114 -11.78 40.30 3.19
CA GLN A 114 -11.89 39.54 4.44
C GLN A 114 -13.03 38.53 4.37
N ARG A 115 -14.22 38.94 3.91
CA ARG A 115 -15.38 38.03 3.77
C ARG A 115 -15.10 36.88 2.79
N LYS A 116 -14.37 37.13 1.69
CA LYS A 116 -13.97 36.08 0.73
C LYS A 116 -12.96 35.09 1.34
N ARG A 117 -12.03 35.57 2.19
CA ARG A 117 -11.08 34.71 2.93
C ARG A 117 -11.77 33.88 4.01
N GLU A 118 -12.73 34.45 4.73
CA GLU A 118 -13.52 33.75 5.73
C GLU A 118 -14.38 32.65 5.11
N VAL A 119 -15.03 32.93 3.98
CA VAL A 119 -15.78 31.91 3.22
C VAL A 119 -14.86 30.79 2.73
N LYS A 120 -13.68 31.09 2.18
CA LYS A 120 -12.71 30.06 1.77
C LYS A 120 -12.25 29.20 2.95
N LYS A 121 -11.96 29.81 4.09
CA LYS A 121 -11.54 29.11 5.32
C LYS A 121 -12.66 28.24 5.89
N GLN A 122 -13.91 28.70 5.82
CA GLN A 122 -15.08 27.94 6.24
C GLN A 122 -15.32 26.74 5.31
N GLN A 123 -15.23 26.94 3.99
CA GLN A 123 -15.32 25.86 3.01
C GLN A 123 -14.21 24.81 3.17
N GLU A 124 -12.99 25.25 3.48
CA GLU A 124 -11.87 24.33 3.76
C GLU A 124 -12.10 23.53 5.04
N ARG A 125 -12.64 24.16 6.09
CA ARG A 125 -13.02 23.49 7.34
C ARG A 125 -14.13 22.46 7.09
N GLU A 126 -15.20 22.85 6.41
CA GLU A 126 -16.31 21.95 6.07
C GLU A 126 -15.85 20.79 5.17
N ARG A 127 -14.90 21.03 4.26
CA ARG A 127 -14.30 19.98 3.44
C ARG A 127 -13.48 19.00 4.30
N LEU A 128 -12.67 19.50 5.23
CA LEU A 128 -11.89 18.67 6.16
C LEU A 128 -12.80 17.86 7.09
N GLU A 129 -13.85 18.47 7.63
CA GLU A 129 -14.85 17.79 8.47
C GLU A 129 -15.57 16.69 7.68
N ARG A 130 -15.97 16.94 6.42
CA ARG A 130 -16.58 15.92 5.56
C ARG A 130 -15.63 14.76 5.25
N ILE A 131 -14.35 15.03 5.03
CA ILE A 131 -13.32 14.00 4.84
C ILE A 131 -13.12 13.19 6.13
N GLU A 132 -13.09 13.85 7.28
CA GLU A 132 -12.93 13.19 8.58
C GLU A 132 -14.14 12.32 8.93
N GLU A 133 -15.35 12.79 8.64
CA GLU A 133 -16.59 12.06 8.85
C GLU A 133 -16.71 10.85 7.91
N ALA A 134 -16.32 11.01 6.64
CA ALA A 134 -16.20 9.88 5.70
C ALA A 134 -15.17 8.84 6.15
N LYS A 135 -14.02 9.28 6.70
CA LYS A 135 -13.01 8.39 7.29
C LYS A 135 -13.52 7.66 8.54
N LYS A 136 -14.34 8.31 9.39
CA LYS A 136 -14.97 7.66 10.55
C LYS A 136 -15.94 6.56 10.16
N HIS A 137 -16.61 6.70 9.01
CA HIS A 137 -17.56 5.71 8.49
C HIS A 137 -16.91 4.64 7.60
N THR A 138 -15.62 4.75 7.30
CA THR A 138 -14.90 3.74 6.51
C THR A 138 -14.11 2.87 7.47
N VAL A 139 -14.59 1.65 7.71
CA VAL A 139 -13.83 0.67 8.50
C VAL A 139 -12.61 0.26 7.69
N SER A 140 -11.41 0.57 8.18
CA SER A 140 -10.18 0.22 7.49
C SER A 140 -9.89 -1.27 7.70
N GLU A 141 -9.97 -2.07 6.64
CA GLU A 141 -9.62 -3.49 6.64
C GLU A 141 -8.21 -3.73 7.23
N ARG A 142 -7.25 -2.85 6.89
CA ARG A 142 -5.91 -2.82 7.47
C ARG A 142 -5.91 -2.73 9.01
N GLN A 143 -6.74 -1.86 9.57
CA GLN A 143 -6.79 -1.67 11.02
C GLN A 143 -7.42 -2.89 11.69
N ILE A 144 -8.50 -3.43 11.12
CA ILE A 144 -9.10 -4.67 11.62
C ILE A 144 -8.07 -5.80 11.63
N GLU A 145 -7.38 -6.01 10.50
CA GLU A 145 -6.35 -7.05 10.36
C GLU A 145 -5.24 -6.88 11.39
N ALA A 146 -4.69 -5.66 11.50
CA ALA A 146 -3.64 -5.37 12.47
C ALA A 146 -4.10 -5.61 13.91
N ASP A 147 -5.31 -5.19 14.27
CA ASP A 147 -5.88 -5.37 15.61
C ASP A 147 -6.08 -6.86 15.94
N MET A 148 -6.53 -7.65 14.97
CA MET A 148 -6.71 -9.10 15.13
C MET A 148 -5.36 -9.81 15.34
N ILE A 149 -4.34 -9.48 14.54
CA ILE A 149 -2.99 -10.04 14.68
C ILE A 149 -2.38 -9.64 16.03
N LEU A 150 -2.50 -8.36 16.42
CA LEU A 150 -2.00 -7.87 17.71
C LEU A 150 -2.68 -8.58 18.88
N ALA A 151 -4.00 -8.83 18.80
CA ALA A 151 -4.73 -9.57 19.82
C ALA A 151 -4.25 -11.02 19.95
N GLN A 152 -3.85 -11.67 18.85
CA GLN A 152 -3.23 -13.00 18.89
C GLN A 152 -1.84 -12.93 19.52
N LEU A 153 -0.95 -12.05 19.03
CA LEU A 153 0.42 -11.93 19.51
C LEU A 153 0.50 -11.59 21.01
N ALA A 154 -0.45 -10.78 21.52
CA ALA A 154 -0.51 -10.43 22.94
C ALA A 154 -0.63 -11.66 23.84
N ARG A 155 -1.30 -12.73 23.39
CA ARG A 155 -1.42 -14.00 24.15
C ARG A 155 -0.09 -14.74 24.26
N HIS A 156 0.82 -14.49 23.32
CA HIS A 156 2.17 -15.07 23.29
C HIS A 156 3.24 -14.13 23.86
N GLY A 157 2.86 -12.94 24.34
CA GLY A 157 3.82 -11.94 24.83
C GLY A 157 4.68 -11.33 23.72
N LEU A 158 4.15 -11.26 22.49
CA LEU A 158 4.85 -10.79 21.30
C LEU A 158 4.24 -9.47 20.78
N LYS A 159 5.04 -8.71 20.03
CA LYS A 159 4.61 -7.53 19.25
C LYS A 159 5.18 -7.57 17.84
N ILE A 160 4.50 -6.89 16.92
CA ILE A 160 4.95 -6.75 15.53
C ILE A 160 6.21 -5.89 15.50
N LYS A 161 7.18 -6.31 14.68
CA LYS A 161 8.35 -5.54 14.29
C LYS A 161 8.29 -5.30 12.79
N ASP A 162 8.11 -4.04 12.41
CA ASP A 162 8.01 -3.64 11.01
C ASP A 162 9.28 -3.99 10.21
N ILE A 163 9.04 -4.61 9.05
CA ILE A 163 10.02 -4.95 8.03
C ILE A 163 9.77 -4.07 6.81
N PRO A 164 10.82 -3.61 6.10
CA PRO A 164 10.66 -2.84 4.88
C PRO A 164 9.75 -3.52 3.86
N SER A 165 8.87 -2.73 3.23
CA SER A 165 7.93 -3.20 2.21
C SER A 165 8.59 -3.30 0.83
N ASP A 166 9.71 -4.01 0.77
CA ASP A 166 10.33 -4.41 -0.49
C ASP A 166 9.89 -5.84 -0.85
N GLY A 167 10.08 -6.27 -2.10
CA GLY A 167 9.74 -7.63 -2.52
C GLY A 167 10.53 -8.74 -1.81
N HIS A 168 11.34 -8.40 -0.80
CA HIS A 168 12.10 -9.33 0.01
C HIS A 168 11.57 -9.42 1.46
N CYS A 169 10.42 -8.81 1.78
CA CYS A 169 9.87 -8.71 3.14
C CYS A 169 9.85 -10.04 3.89
N MET A 170 9.41 -11.14 3.27
CA MET A 170 9.40 -12.48 3.88
C MET A 170 10.81 -12.91 4.33
N TYR A 171 11.80 -12.79 3.45
CA TYR A 171 13.20 -13.15 3.74
C TYR A 171 13.84 -12.21 4.75
N HIS A 172 13.50 -10.91 4.72
CA HIS A 172 13.93 -9.97 5.74
C HIS A 172 13.37 -10.32 7.12
N ALA A 173 12.10 -10.71 7.19
CA ALA A 173 11.45 -11.10 8.43
C ALA A 173 12.10 -12.37 9.02
N VAL A 174 12.39 -13.37 8.18
CA VAL A 174 13.11 -14.60 8.60
C VAL A 174 14.54 -14.28 9.05
N ALA A 175 15.30 -13.51 8.28
CA ALA A 175 16.67 -13.11 8.65
C ALA A 175 16.70 -12.35 9.99
N ASP A 176 15.70 -11.49 10.20
CA ASP A 176 15.56 -10.75 11.45
C ASP A 176 15.25 -11.69 12.63
N GLN A 177 14.35 -12.67 12.47
CA GLN A 177 14.07 -13.68 13.49
C GLN A 177 15.31 -14.52 13.83
N MET A 178 16.07 -14.95 12.82
CA MET A 178 17.31 -15.70 13.02
C MET A 178 18.32 -14.89 13.82
N LYS A 179 18.48 -13.60 13.48
CA LYS A 179 19.35 -12.69 14.23
C LYS A 179 18.88 -12.50 15.67
N GLN A 180 17.58 -12.30 15.91
CA GLN A 180 17.03 -12.17 17.27
C GLN A 180 17.29 -13.41 18.13
N LYS A 181 17.28 -14.59 17.52
CA LYS A 181 17.45 -15.89 18.20
C LYS A 181 18.90 -16.39 18.20
N ASN A 182 19.86 -15.58 17.71
CA ASN A 182 21.27 -15.93 17.55
C ASN A 182 21.49 -17.23 16.76
N LEU A 183 20.65 -17.47 15.76
CA LEU A 183 20.81 -18.58 14.83
C LEU A 183 21.71 -18.14 13.69
N SER A 184 22.88 -18.78 13.57
CA SER A 184 23.78 -18.63 12.44
C SER A 184 23.66 -19.82 11.51
N VAL A 185 23.75 -19.58 10.21
CA VAL A 185 23.94 -20.65 9.22
C VAL A 185 25.33 -20.45 8.64
N ALA A 186 26.21 -21.44 8.81
CA ALA A 186 27.60 -21.41 8.36
C ALA A 186 28.42 -20.21 8.89
N ASP A 187 28.47 -20.03 10.22
CA ASP A 187 29.29 -19.04 10.94
C ASP A 187 29.05 -17.54 10.62
N GLU A 188 28.11 -17.22 9.72
CA GLU A 188 27.68 -15.84 9.43
C GLU A 188 26.20 -15.61 9.77
N VAL A 189 25.86 -14.36 10.12
CA VAL A 189 24.45 -13.94 10.27
C VAL A 189 23.84 -13.95 8.87
N ALA A 190 22.96 -14.91 8.61
CA ALA A 190 22.32 -15.10 7.31
C ALA A 190 21.57 -13.83 6.87
N GLY A 191 22.06 -13.20 5.79
CA GLY A 191 21.34 -12.13 5.10
C GLY A 191 20.18 -12.67 4.26
N PHE A 192 19.21 -11.81 3.92
CA PHE A 192 18.05 -12.20 3.11
C PHE A 192 18.44 -12.81 1.74
N GLN A 193 19.54 -12.35 1.14
CA GLN A 193 20.08 -12.88 -0.13
C GLN A 193 20.55 -14.32 0.01
N TYR A 194 21.18 -14.65 1.14
CA TYR A 194 21.59 -16.03 1.42
C TYR A 194 20.36 -16.91 1.60
N LEU A 195 19.35 -16.45 2.34
CA LEU A 195 18.11 -17.20 2.54
C LEU A 195 17.38 -17.48 1.23
N ARG A 196 17.36 -16.53 0.28
CA ARG A 196 16.82 -16.74 -1.07
C ARG A 196 17.51 -17.87 -1.82
N LYS A 197 18.85 -17.87 -1.81
CA LYS A 197 19.64 -18.94 -2.44
C LYS A 197 19.41 -20.28 -1.76
N LEU A 198 19.44 -20.32 -0.43
CA LEU A 198 19.19 -21.51 0.35
C LEU A 198 17.80 -22.12 0.05
N THR A 199 16.79 -21.26 -0.10
CA THR A 199 15.42 -21.68 -0.47
C THR A 199 15.41 -22.36 -1.83
N SER A 200 15.99 -21.69 -2.83
CA SER A 200 16.08 -22.20 -4.20
C SER A 200 16.85 -23.52 -4.28
N GLU A 201 18.02 -23.59 -3.62
CA GLU A 201 18.85 -24.79 -3.55
C GLU A 201 18.10 -25.95 -2.90
N TYR A 202 17.38 -25.70 -1.80
CA TYR A 202 16.58 -26.72 -1.13
C TYR A 202 15.43 -27.21 -2.02
N MET A 203 14.70 -26.29 -2.65
CA MET A 203 13.61 -26.62 -3.56
C MET A 203 14.08 -27.47 -4.75
N LEU A 204 15.21 -27.11 -5.36
CA LEU A 204 15.82 -27.87 -6.45
C LEU A 204 16.25 -29.28 -6.02
N ALA A 205 16.82 -29.41 -4.82
CA ALA A 205 17.26 -30.70 -4.29
C ALA A 205 16.10 -31.64 -3.91
N HIS A 206 14.90 -31.10 -3.68
CA HIS A 206 13.71 -31.85 -3.24
C HIS A 206 12.50 -31.54 -4.13
N ALA A 207 12.70 -31.48 -5.45
CA ALA A 207 11.70 -31.01 -6.40
C ALA A 207 10.33 -31.73 -6.27
N ASP A 208 10.34 -33.03 -6.02
CA ASP A 208 9.14 -33.87 -5.89
C ASP A 208 8.21 -33.42 -4.74
N ASP A 209 8.75 -32.78 -3.70
CA ASP A 209 7.98 -32.28 -2.56
C ASP A 209 7.24 -30.96 -2.89
N PHE A 210 7.68 -30.24 -3.92
CA PHE A 210 7.20 -28.90 -4.25
C PHE A 210 6.40 -28.84 -5.56
N LEU A 211 6.84 -29.57 -6.58
CA LEU A 211 6.23 -29.61 -7.91
C LEU A 211 4.69 -29.79 -7.89
N PRO A 212 4.10 -30.69 -7.07
CA PRO A 212 2.65 -30.89 -7.04
C PRO A 212 1.83 -29.67 -6.61
N PHE A 213 2.45 -28.71 -5.91
CA PHE A 213 1.77 -27.53 -5.36
C PHE A 213 2.01 -26.27 -6.18
N MET A 214 2.77 -26.37 -7.27
CA MET A 214 3.17 -25.23 -8.07
C MET A 214 2.31 -25.03 -9.31
N ALA A 215 1.84 -23.80 -9.50
CA ALA A 215 1.23 -23.35 -10.74
C ALA A 215 2.32 -22.99 -11.76
N LEU A 216 2.89 -24.00 -12.40
CA LEU A 216 3.94 -23.82 -13.41
C LEU A 216 3.35 -23.36 -14.75
N ASP A 217 4.17 -22.65 -15.52
CA ASP A 217 3.82 -22.21 -16.86
C ASP A 217 3.70 -23.41 -17.81
N GLU A 218 2.48 -23.67 -18.29
CA GLU A 218 2.18 -24.77 -19.22
C GLU A 218 2.88 -24.62 -20.58
N THR A 219 3.41 -23.42 -20.89
CA THR A 219 4.14 -23.18 -22.15
C THR A 219 5.61 -23.58 -22.09
N ALA A 220 6.12 -23.92 -20.90
CA ALA A 220 7.49 -24.36 -20.72
C ALA A 220 7.75 -25.72 -21.40
N ALA A 221 9.02 -25.98 -21.76
CA ALA A 221 9.43 -27.22 -22.42
C ALA A 221 9.15 -28.47 -21.58
N SER A 222 9.24 -28.35 -20.25
CA SER A 222 8.83 -29.38 -19.29
C SER A 222 8.54 -28.74 -17.91
N PRO A 223 7.79 -29.43 -17.02
CA PRO A 223 7.58 -28.98 -15.65
C PRO A 223 8.89 -28.74 -14.90
N GLU A 224 9.90 -29.58 -15.09
CA GLU A 224 11.21 -29.45 -14.46
C GLU A 224 11.95 -28.19 -14.93
N ALA A 225 11.86 -27.86 -16.23
CA ALA A 225 12.43 -26.63 -16.77
C ALA A 225 11.72 -25.38 -16.24
N ALA A 226 10.39 -25.42 -16.12
CA ALA A 226 9.60 -24.35 -15.51
C ALA A 226 9.97 -24.17 -14.02
N PHE A 227 10.12 -25.28 -13.30
CA PHE A 227 10.50 -25.30 -11.90
C PHE A 227 11.91 -24.76 -11.66
N ALA A 228 12.88 -25.16 -12.49
CA ALA A 228 14.23 -24.60 -12.44
C ALA A 228 14.23 -23.08 -12.67
N THR A 229 13.42 -22.62 -13.63
CA THR A 229 13.24 -21.17 -13.89
C THR A 229 12.61 -20.46 -12.70
N TYR A 230 11.62 -21.08 -12.05
CA TYR A 230 11.02 -20.55 -10.83
C TYR A 230 12.05 -20.43 -9.71
N CYS A 231 12.83 -21.47 -9.46
CA CYS A 231 13.85 -21.50 -8.42
C CYS A 231 14.94 -20.45 -8.68
N ASP A 232 15.31 -20.22 -9.95
CA ASP A 232 16.23 -19.14 -10.33
C ASP A 232 15.68 -17.76 -9.95
N ARG A 233 14.39 -17.49 -10.23
CA ARG A 233 13.74 -16.23 -9.80
C ARG A 233 13.73 -16.08 -8.28
N VAL A 234 13.35 -17.13 -7.56
CA VAL A 234 13.38 -17.14 -6.08
C VAL A 234 14.75 -16.72 -5.54
N ALA A 235 15.84 -17.25 -6.12
CA ALA A 235 17.20 -16.95 -5.70
C ALA A 235 17.65 -15.53 -6.07
N ASN A 236 17.28 -15.04 -7.25
CA ASN A 236 17.96 -13.92 -7.90
C ASN A 236 17.12 -12.64 -8.08
N THR A 237 15.81 -12.67 -7.76
CA THR A 237 14.93 -11.50 -7.93
C THR A 237 14.28 -11.07 -6.62
N ALA A 238 13.42 -10.04 -6.72
CA ALA A 238 12.53 -9.59 -5.65
C ALA A 238 11.12 -10.19 -5.75
N ASP A 239 10.97 -11.34 -6.41
CA ASP A 239 9.70 -12.06 -6.45
C ASP A 239 9.27 -12.39 -5.02
N TRP A 240 8.00 -12.13 -4.73
CA TRP A 240 7.43 -12.30 -3.39
C TRP A 240 7.46 -13.77 -3.03
N GLY A 241 7.95 -14.07 -1.83
CA GLY A 241 7.86 -15.42 -1.26
C GLY A 241 6.53 -15.61 -0.56
N GLY A 242 6.08 -16.85 -0.49
CA GLY A 242 4.87 -17.25 0.22
C GLY A 242 5.02 -18.59 0.91
N GLN A 243 3.94 -19.36 0.93
CA GLN A 243 3.84 -20.58 1.71
C GLN A 243 4.87 -21.66 1.30
N ILE A 244 5.10 -21.82 -0.01
CA ILE A 244 6.02 -22.83 -0.55
C ILE A 244 7.46 -22.52 -0.14
N GLU A 245 7.86 -21.25 -0.22
CA GLU A 245 9.21 -20.80 0.14
C GLU A 245 9.42 -20.86 1.65
N LEU A 246 8.40 -20.53 2.45
CA LEU A 246 8.46 -20.71 3.91
C LEU A 246 8.61 -22.18 4.29
N ARG A 247 7.93 -23.10 3.59
CA ARG A 247 8.12 -24.54 3.82
C ARG A 247 9.54 -24.97 3.49
N ALA A 248 10.06 -24.56 2.33
CA ALA A 248 11.43 -24.86 1.92
C ALA A 248 12.45 -24.30 2.92
N LEU A 249 12.28 -23.06 3.38
CA LEU A 249 13.13 -22.45 4.41
C LEU A 249 13.09 -23.21 5.73
N ALA A 250 11.89 -23.56 6.22
CA ALA A 250 11.75 -24.30 7.47
C ALA A 250 12.53 -25.63 7.42
N CYS A 251 12.46 -26.33 6.29
CA CYS A 251 13.20 -27.57 6.07
C CYS A 251 14.71 -27.35 5.90
N ALA A 252 15.13 -26.35 5.11
CA ALA A 252 16.54 -26.05 4.88
C ALA A 252 17.26 -25.60 6.16
N LEU A 253 16.58 -24.81 6.99
CA LEU A 253 17.08 -24.34 8.29
C LEU A 253 16.86 -25.36 9.41
N ARG A 254 16.10 -26.43 9.16
CA ARG A 254 15.61 -27.38 10.17
C ARG A 254 15.03 -26.67 11.40
N THR A 255 14.29 -25.59 11.17
CA THR A 255 13.78 -24.72 12.21
C THR A 255 12.30 -24.44 11.92
N PRO A 256 11.38 -24.70 12.86
CA PRO A 256 9.97 -24.43 12.64
C PRO A 256 9.68 -22.95 12.44
N ILE A 257 8.73 -22.62 11.57
CA ILE A 257 8.29 -21.24 11.32
C ILE A 257 6.79 -21.13 11.62
N GLU A 258 6.42 -20.28 12.57
CA GLU A 258 5.04 -19.92 12.89
C GLU A 258 4.66 -18.62 12.17
N VAL A 259 3.50 -18.62 11.51
CA VAL A 259 2.96 -17.45 10.82
C VAL A 259 1.61 -17.10 11.43
N PHE A 260 1.54 -15.90 12.01
CA PHE A 260 0.32 -15.31 12.53
C PHE A 260 -0.38 -14.49 11.44
N SER A 261 -1.66 -14.76 11.19
CA SER A 261 -2.53 -14.00 10.27
C SER A 261 -3.75 -13.47 11.01
N ALA A 262 -4.46 -12.50 10.46
CA ALA A 262 -5.67 -11.96 11.11
C ALA A 262 -6.76 -13.03 11.25
N GLU A 263 -6.95 -13.82 10.21
CA GLU A 263 -7.92 -14.91 10.18
C GLU A 263 -7.21 -16.27 10.24
N GLY A 264 -7.82 -17.23 10.96
CA GLY A 264 -7.34 -18.60 11.05
C GLY A 264 -6.45 -18.89 12.26
N ASP A 265 -6.05 -20.15 12.36
CA ASP A 265 -5.08 -20.62 13.34
C ASP A 265 -3.64 -20.29 12.92
N VAL A 266 -2.73 -20.26 13.88
CA VAL A 266 -1.29 -20.04 13.62
C VAL A 266 -0.78 -21.15 12.70
N LEU A 267 -0.28 -20.76 11.53
CA LEU A 267 0.24 -21.69 10.54
C LEU A 267 1.67 -22.10 10.95
N LEU A 268 1.88 -23.41 11.12
CA LEU A 268 3.18 -23.98 11.47
C LEU A 268 3.81 -24.69 10.27
N MET A 269 4.98 -24.20 9.84
CA MET A 269 5.86 -24.85 8.86
C MET A 269 6.98 -25.60 9.58
N GLY A 270 7.34 -26.77 9.09
CA GLY A 270 8.43 -27.56 9.67
C GLY A 270 8.10 -28.10 11.06
N GLY A 271 6.84 -28.51 11.29
CA GLY A 271 6.41 -29.09 12.57
C GLY A 271 7.20 -30.34 12.95
N GLU A 272 7.79 -31.04 11.98
CA GLU A 272 8.71 -32.16 12.16
C GLU A 272 10.04 -31.79 12.86
N PHE A 273 10.34 -30.49 12.99
CA PHE A 273 11.53 -29.99 13.69
C PHE A 273 11.21 -29.43 15.08
N VAL A 274 10.00 -29.64 15.58
CA VAL A 274 9.66 -29.34 16.98
C VAL A 274 10.13 -30.53 17.82
N ASP A 275 10.97 -30.26 18.84
CA ASP A 275 11.43 -31.29 19.78
C ASP A 275 10.24 -31.92 20.53
N GLU A 276 10.37 -33.19 20.93
CA GLU A 276 9.30 -33.97 21.60
C GLU A 276 8.79 -33.31 22.89
N ASP A 277 9.59 -32.44 23.53
CA ASP A 277 9.22 -31.69 24.73
C ASP A 277 8.37 -30.43 24.45
N GLY A 278 8.08 -30.10 23.18
CA GLY A 278 7.05 -29.16 22.72
C GLY A 278 7.24 -27.66 23.02
N ASP A 279 7.97 -27.32 24.08
CA ASP A 279 7.99 -25.98 24.69
C ASP A 279 9.35 -25.27 24.57
N SER A 280 10.42 -25.99 24.20
CA SER A 280 11.79 -25.45 24.18
C SER A 280 12.42 -25.31 22.78
N ALA A 281 11.76 -25.78 21.72
CA ALA A 281 12.31 -25.67 20.37
C ALA A 281 12.32 -24.18 19.93
N THR A 282 13.44 -23.71 19.42
CA THR A 282 13.56 -22.34 18.90
C THR A 282 12.78 -22.24 17.60
N LYS A 283 11.65 -21.53 17.60
CA LYS A 283 10.82 -21.30 16.41
C LYS A 283 11.03 -19.90 15.84
N LEU A 284 11.02 -19.73 14.53
CA LEU A 284 10.94 -18.40 13.91
C LEU A 284 9.48 -17.97 13.84
N GLN A 285 9.18 -16.72 14.18
CA GLN A 285 7.81 -16.25 14.28
C GLN A 285 7.61 -15.01 13.40
N LEU A 286 6.63 -15.08 12.51
CA LEU A 286 6.33 -14.06 11.50
C LEU A 286 4.85 -13.67 11.58
N THR A 287 4.52 -12.50 11.05
CA THR A 287 3.12 -12.12 10.82
C THR A 287 2.88 -11.89 9.34
N TYR A 288 1.80 -12.42 8.81
CA TYR A 288 1.33 -12.21 7.45
C TYR A 288 0.13 -11.26 7.48
N HIS A 289 0.18 -10.26 6.61
CA HIS A 289 -0.83 -9.22 6.50
C HIS A 289 -1.23 -9.08 5.03
N LEU A 290 -2.51 -9.25 4.70
CA LEU A 290 -3.05 -9.12 3.36
C LEU A 290 -3.36 -7.66 2.98
N HIS A 291 -3.72 -6.83 3.96
CA HIS A 291 -4.17 -5.45 3.76
C HIS A 291 -3.22 -4.42 4.37
N TYR A 292 -1.98 -4.81 4.70
CA TYR A 292 -1.01 -3.93 5.38
C TYR A 292 -0.61 -2.72 4.54
N TYR A 293 -0.47 -2.93 3.22
CA TYR A 293 -0.14 -1.89 2.26
C TYR A 293 -1.11 -1.92 1.09
N THR A 294 -1.16 -0.82 0.33
CA THR A 294 -1.97 -0.73 -0.89
C THR A 294 -1.59 -1.75 -1.96
N LEU A 295 -0.36 -2.27 -1.90
CA LEU A 295 0.18 -3.28 -2.81
C LEU A 295 -0.20 -4.72 -2.39
N GLY A 296 -0.86 -4.90 -1.24
CA GLY A 296 -1.35 -6.19 -0.77
C GLY A 296 -0.47 -6.81 0.32
N GLU A 297 -0.12 -8.08 0.10
CA GLU A 297 0.51 -8.97 1.07
C GLU A 297 1.84 -8.46 1.61
N HIS A 298 2.10 -8.69 2.89
CA HIS A 298 3.34 -8.30 3.54
C HIS A 298 3.65 -9.18 4.74
N PHE A 299 4.93 -9.50 4.91
CA PHE A 299 5.44 -10.20 6.08
C PHE A 299 6.20 -9.25 6.99
N ASN A 300 5.89 -9.30 8.28
CA ASN A 300 6.66 -8.65 9.34
C ASN A 300 7.27 -9.69 10.28
N SER A 301 8.35 -9.29 10.95
CA SER A 301 8.96 -10.03 12.06
C SER A 301 8.17 -9.76 13.34
N VAL A 302 8.40 -10.57 14.37
CA VAL A 302 7.88 -10.29 15.73
C VAL A 302 9.02 -10.14 16.71
N THR A 303 8.74 -9.57 17.87
CA THR A 303 9.72 -9.50 18.96
C THR A 303 9.00 -9.58 20.31
N PRO A 304 9.65 -10.04 21.39
CA PRO A 304 9.05 -10.02 22.72
C PRO A 304 8.61 -8.60 23.13
N ILE A 305 7.50 -8.51 23.88
CA ILE A 305 6.97 -7.24 24.40
C ILE A 305 7.97 -6.56 25.33
#